data_AF-A0A2N2LI51-F1
#
_entry.id   AF-A0A2N2LI51-F1
#
_cell.length_a   1.000
_cell.length_b   1.000
_cell.length_c   1.000
_cell.angle_alpha   90.00
_cell.angle_beta   90.00
_cell.angle_gamma   90.00
#
_symmetry.space_group_name_H-M   'P 1'
#
loop_
_entity.id
_entity.type
_entity.pdbx_description
1 polymer ?
#
loop_
_entity_poly.entity_id
_entity_poly.type
_entity_poly.pdbx_seq_one_letter_code
_entity_poly.pdbx_strand_id
1 'polypeptide(L)'
;MRLSRYLLIPFAVTAALALVACGEDDPAPATATVTATVSATASGTPTPTAEPTAEPVTGIPEVDVVIAAVEAKNLDALLALVEWQETACTTVTGQGAGGPPQCEAGQADGTVVRVFPIAGCEGYTVRDPGGEMFKFIGEVEALHSVVEAPTYARPAPWWPVGDYYVNFQADVSGEPVGLRLVVEDGKIVLIFFGCNHQPELLLQDGGATLPVIYMAPGA
;
A
#
# COMPACT_ATOMS: atom_id res chain seq x y z
N MET A 1 -28.87 -34.11 0.46
CA MET A 1 -28.31 -34.65 1.72
C MET A 1 -27.24 -35.69 1.39
N ARG A 2 -25.96 -35.32 1.43
CA ARG A 2 -24.85 -36.28 1.31
C ARG A 2 -23.96 -36.13 2.54
N LEU A 3 -23.84 -37.23 3.28
CA LEU A 3 -23.16 -37.30 4.57
C LEU A 3 -21.65 -37.11 4.44
N SER A 4 -21.15 -36.21 5.28
CA SER A 4 -19.76 -35.95 5.60
C SER A 4 -19.09 -37.18 6.23
N ARG A 5 -17.89 -37.54 5.76
CA ARG A 5 -16.98 -38.49 6.42
C ARG A 5 -15.78 -37.70 6.94
N TYR A 6 -15.81 -37.35 8.22
CA TYR A 6 -14.69 -36.79 8.97
C TYR A 6 -13.62 -37.86 9.21
N LEU A 7 -12.41 -37.64 8.70
CA LEU A 7 -11.22 -38.43 9.02
C LEU A 7 -10.46 -37.69 10.13
N LEU A 8 -10.44 -38.25 11.33
CA LEU A 8 -9.64 -37.78 12.47
C LEU A 8 -8.19 -38.23 12.30
N ILE A 9 -7.24 -37.30 12.22
CA ILE A 9 -5.81 -37.58 12.29
C ILE A 9 -5.26 -37.01 13.61
N PRO A 10 -4.72 -37.84 14.52
CA PRO A 10 -4.02 -37.36 15.71
C PRO A 10 -2.58 -36.98 15.34
N PHE A 11 -2.24 -35.68 15.39
CA PHE A 11 -0.84 -35.24 15.37
C PHE A 11 -0.33 -35.10 16.80
N ALA A 12 0.64 -35.95 17.12
CA ALA A 12 1.35 -35.99 18.38
C ALA A 12 2.31 -34.79 18.52
N VAL A 13 2.23 -34.15 19.68
CA VAL A 13 3.12 -33.10 20.15
C VAL A 13 4.40 -33.75 20.68
N THR A 14 5.56 -33.36 20.16
CA THR A 14 6.86 -33.67 20.78
C THR A 14 7.62 -32.36 21.00
N ALA A 15 7.62 -31.90 22.26
CA ALA A 15 8.41 -30.79 22.75
C ALA A 15 9.82 -31.27 23.11
N ALA A 16 10.84 -30.55 22.67
CA ALA A 16 12.20 -30.64 23.20
C ALA A 16 12.74 -29.22 23.37
N LEU A 17 12.66 -28.70 24.60
CA LEU A 17 13.40 -27.53 25.05
C LEU A 17 14.87 -27.93 25.29
N ALA A 18 15.81 -27.18 24.71
CA ALA A 18 17.19 -27.13 25.18
C ALA A 18 17.58 -25.66 25.39
N LEU A 19 17.62 -25.25 26.67
CA LEU A 19 18.21 -24.00 27.14
C LEU A 19 19.73 -24.17 27.18
N VAL A 20 20.46 -23.39 26.39
CA VAL A 20 21.89 -23.13 26.61
C VAL A 20 22.07 -21.63 26.74
N ALA A 21 22.27 -21.21 27.99
CA ALA A 21 22.69 -19.87 28.35
C ALA A 21 24.20 -19.88 28.58
N CYS A 22 24.94 -19.14 27.76
CA CYS A 22 26.32 -18.76 28.04
C CYS A 22 26.41 -17.25 27.83
N GLY A 23 26.69 -16.54 28.92
CA GLY A 23 27.02 -15.12 28.89
C GLY A 23 28.52 -14.93 28.72
N GLU A 24 28.89 -13.87 28.01
CA GLU A 24 30.25 -13.35 27.95
C GLU A 24 30.16 -11.83 28.06
N ASP A 25 30.75 -11.30 29.14
CA ASP A 25 30.97 -9.88 29.42
C ASP A 25 31.93 -9.30 28.35
N ASP A 26 31.41 -8.45 27.48
CA ASP A 26 32.20 -7.76 26.46
C ASP A 26 32.57 -6.33 26.93
N PRO A 27 33.87 -6.00 27.09
CA PRO A 27 34.31 -4.70 27.58
C PRO A 27 34.04 -3.58 26.55
N ALA A 28 33.53 -2.46 27.05
CA ALA A 28 33.20 -1.27 26.27
C ALA A 28 34.39 -0.79 25.41
N PRO A 29 34.23 -0.66 24.08
CA PRO A 29 35.27 -0.11 23.22
C PRO A 29 35.43 1.39 23.45
N ALA A 30 36.69 1.84 23.52
CA ALA A 30 37.06 3.23 23.67
C ALA A 30 36.63 4.06 22.46
N THR A 31 35.87 5.13 22.72
CA THR A 31 35.43 6.11 21.72
C THR A 31 36.62 6.92 21.20
N ALA A 32 37.17 6.53 20.05
CA ALA A 32 38.12 7.36 19.32
C ALA A 32 37.36 8.38 18.46
N THR A 33 37.46 9.66 18.82
CA THR A 33 36.92 10.78 18.03
C THR A 33 37.81 11.01 16.81
N VAL A 34 37.39 10.51 15.64
CA VAL A 34 38.05 10.78 14.36
C VAL A 34 37.45 12.04 13.74
N THR A 35 38.20 13.14 13.75
CA THR A 35 37.85 14.37 13.03
C THR A 35 38.14 14.20 11.55
N ALA A 36 37.13 13.79 10.77
CA ALA A 36 37.23 13.72 9.32
C ALA A 36 37.19 15.13 8.71
N THR A 37 38.26 15.53 8.05
CA THR A 37 38.31 16.75 7.22
C THR A 37 37.74 16.42 5.85
N VAL A 38 36.53 16.91 5.57
CA VAL A 38 35.86 16.72 4.27
C VAL A 38 36.34 17.80 3.30
N SER A 39 37.14 17.41 2.31
CA SER A 39 37.42 18.25 1.15
C SER A 39 36.17 18.31 0.27
N ALA A 40 35.64 19.51 0.07
CA ALA A 40 34.50 19.77 -0.79
C ALA A 40 34.91 19.63 -2.27
N THR A 41 34.60 18.49 -2.87
CA THR A 41 34.62 18.32 -4.34
C THR A 41 33.41 19.06 -4.90
N ALA A 42 33.65 20.02 -5.81
CA ALA A 42 32.61 20.76 -6.49
C ALA A 42 31.71 19.80 -7.29
N SER A 43 30.50 19.58 -6.78
CA SER A 43 29.46 18.80 -7.43
C SER A 43 28.87 19.65 -8.55
N GLY A 44 29.14 19.29 -9.80
CA GLY A 44 28.46 19.89 -10.95
C GLY A 44 26.99 19.55 -10.87
N THR A 45 26.12 20.55 -10.71
CA THR A 45 24.67 20.39 -10.76
C THR A 45 24.31 19.75 -12.11
N PRO A 46 23.76 18.52 -12.14
CA PRO A 46 23.28 17.96 -13.38
C PRO A 46 22.14 18.86 -13.88
N THR A 47 22.27 19.37 -15.10
CA THR A 47 21.16 20.05 -15.77
C THR A 47 20.04 19.02 -15.94
N PRO A 48 18.85 19.23 -15.35
CA PRO A 48 17.74 18.29 -15.51
C PRO A 48 17.43 18.20 -17.00
N THR A 49 17.63 17.02 -17.57
CA THR A 49 17.18 16.73 -18.93
C THR A 49 15.66 16.75 -18.86
N ALA A 50 15.04 17.70 -19.57
CA ALA A 50 13.59 17.81 -19.62
C ALA A 50 13.03 16.50 -20.19
N GLU A 51 12.42 15.70 -19.32
CA GLU A 51 11.76 14.47 -19.71
C GLU A 51 10.57 14.85 -20.59
N PRO A 52 10.36 14.17 -21.74
CA PRO A 52 9.24 14.46 -22.63
C PRO A 52 7.94 14.42 -21.82
N THR A 53 7.27 15.57 -21.75
CA THR A 53 5.99 15.71 -21.05
C THR A 53 4.96 14.94 -21.85
N ALA A 54 4.54 13.78 -21.36
CA ALA A 54 3.40 13.06 -21.92
C ALA A 54 2.16 13.95 -21.89
N GLU A 55 1.27 13.81 -22.87
CA GLU A 55 0.00 14.53 -22.84
C GLU A 55 -0.84 14.08 -21.62
N PRO A 56 -1.51 15.02 -20.93
CA PRO A 56 -2.32 14.68 -19.77
C PRO A 56 -3.49 13.76 -20.18
N VAL A 57 -3.66 12.66 -19.44
CA VAL A 57 -4.68 11.64 -19.74
C VAL A 57 -6.06 12.12 -19.29
N THR A 58 -6.13 12.69 -18.09
CA THR A 58 -7.37 13.12 -17.45
C THR A 58 -7.58 14.63 -17.48
N GLY A 59 -6.50 15.40 -17.64
CA GLY A 59 -6.51 16.86 -17.49
C GLY A 59 -6.47 17.30 -16.02
N ILE A 60 -6.30 16.36 -15.08
CA ILE A 60 -6.14 16.58 -13.64
C ILE A 60 -4.66 16.32 -13.32
N PRO A 61 -3.83 17.37 -13.18
CA PRO A 61 -2.37 17.22 -13.11
C PRO A 61 -1.91 16.26 -12.02
N GLU A 62 -2.57 16.30 -10.86
CA GLU A 62 -2.22 15.46 -9.71
C GLU A 62 -2.55 13.97 -9.90
N VAL A 63 -3.60 13.66 -10.66
CA VAL A 63 -3.95 12.27 -11.04
C VAL A 63 -3.04 11.80 -12.18
N ASP A 64 -2.75 12.66 -13.15
CA ASP A 64 -1.91 12.32 -14.30
C ASP A 64 -0.46 11.97 -13.87
N VAL A 65 0.06 12.60 -12.80
CA VAL A 65 1.35 12.22 -12.20
C VAL A 65 1.33 10.80 -11.63
N VAL A 66 0.24 10.41 -10.96
CA VAL A 66 0.07 9.05 -10.42
C VAL A 66 -0.02 8.03 -11.56
N ILE A 67 -0.82 8.32 -12.60
CA ILE A 67 -0.96 7.46 -13.79
C ILE A 67 0.41 7.25 -14.44
N ALA A 68 1.14 8.33 -14.71
CA ALA A 68 2.46 8.26 -15.34
C ALA A 68 3.44 7.41 -14.52
N ALA A 69 3.43 7.52 -13.19
CA ALA A 69 4.29 6.72 -12.33
C ALA A 69 3.95 5.22 -12.38
N VAL A 70 2.66 4.86 -12.45
CA VAL A 70 2.21 3.46 -12.61
C VAL A 70 2.58 2.92 -13.99
N GLU A 71 2.33 3.66 -15.07
CA GLU A 71 2.64 3.26 -16.44
C GLU A 71 4.14 3.07 -16.65
N ALA A 72 4.95 3.94 -16.07
CA ALA A 72 6.41 3.84 -16.08
C ALA A 72 6.95 2.71 -15.18
N LYS A 73 6.10 2.02 -14.42
CA LYS A 73 6.48 1.02 -13.39
C LYS A 73 7.54 1.57 -12.43
N ASN A 74 7.45 2.86 -12.10
CA ASN A 74 8.44 3.57 -11.31
C ASN A 74 8.05 3.51 -9.83
N LEU A 75 8.55 2.49 -9.12
CA LEU A 75 8.27 2.30 -7.70
C LEU A 75 8.69 3.50 -6.86
N ASP A 76 9.87 4.09 -7.12
CA ASP A 76 10.38 5.22 -6.35
C ASP A 76 9.48 6.45 -6.51
N ALA A 77 8.99 6.71 -7.73
CA ALA A 77 8.04 7.79 -7.99
C ALA A 77 6.71 7.57 -7.25
N LEU A 78 6.19 6.34 -7.24
CA LEU A 78 4.96 6.03 -6.50
C LEU A 78 5.14 6.16 -5.00
N LEU A 79 6.25 5.69 -4.45
CA LEU A 79 6.54 5.82 -3.02
C LEU A 79 6.72 7.29 -2.60
N ALA A 80 7.20 8.16 -3.48
CA ALA A 80 7.25 9.61 -3.24
C ALA A 80 5.86 10.27 -3.25
N LEU A 81 4.85 9.62 -3.83
CA LEU A 81 3.46 10.07 -3.87
C LEU A 81 2.63 9.52 -2.70
N VAL A 82 3.16 8.62 -1.86
CA VAL A 82 2.43 8.08 -0.71
C VAL A 82 2.22 9.16 0.35
N GLU A 83 0.96 9.35 0.77
CA GLU A 83 0.61 10.04 2.00
C GLU A 83 0.33 9.04 3.11
N TRP A 84 1.04 9.21 4.21
CA TRP A 84 0.97 8.30 5.33
C TRP A 84 -0.16 8.68 6.29
N GLN A 85 -0.78 7.68 6.89
CA GLN A 85 -1.77 7.86 7.93
C GLN A 85 -1.10 7.77 9.31
N GLU A 86 -1.42 8.71 10.19
CA GLU A 86 -1.02 8.64 11.60
C GLU A 86 -2.20 8.21 12.45
N THR A 87 -2.06 7.08 13.16
CA THR A 87 -3.14 6.53 13.98
C THR A 87 -2.60 5.82 15.20
N ALA A 88 -3.45 5.65 16.22
CA ALA A 88 -3.10 4.91 17.42
C ALA A 88 -3.03 3.40 17.13
N CYS A 89 -1.92 2.77 17.50
CA CYS A 89 -1.83 1.32 17.47
C CYS A 89 -2.58 0.67 18.63
N THR A 90 -2.94 -0.60 18.49
CA THR A 90 -3.49 -1.40 19.57
C THR A 90 -2.66 -2.66 19.87
N THR A 91 -2.65 -3.05 21.13
CA THR A 91 -2.13 -4.33 21.62
C THR A 91 -3.19 -5.44 21.57
N VAL A 92 -4.45 -5.09 21.27
CA VAL A 92 -5.54 -6.06 21.16
C VAL A 92 -5.42 -6.77 19.80
N THR A 93 -5.08 -8.05 19.86
CA THR A 93 -5.05 -8.93 18.69
C THR A 93 -6.46 -9.38 18.29
N GLY A 94 -6.70 -9.58 16.99
CA GLY A 94 -7.94 -10.22 16.51
C GLY A 94 -9.16 -9.29 16.41
N GLN A 95 -8.95 -7.99 16.26
CA GLN A 95 -10.05 -7.02 16.01
C GLN A 95 -10.69 -7.14 14.62
N GLY A 96 -10.32 -8.15 13.85
CA GLY A 96 -10.82 -8.39 12.50
C GLY A 96 -10.12 -7.54 11.44
N ALA A 97 -10.58 -7.72 10.20
CA ALA A 97 -10.15 -6.95 9.05
C ALA A 97 -10.48 -5.46 9.19
N GLY A 98 -9.56 -4.60 8.75
CA GLY A 98 -9.70 -3.14 8.79
C GLY A 98 -9.57 -2.54 10.18
N GLY A 99 -9.17 -3.35 11.18
CA GLY A 99 -8.86 -2.87 12.52
C GLY A 99 -7.64 -1.93 12.54
N PRO A 100 -7.45 -1.16 13.63
CA PRO A 100 -6.28 -0.32 13.83
C PRO A 100 -4.98 -1.13 13.76
N PRO A 101 -3.84 -0.48 13.42
CA PRO A 101 -2.57 -1.17 13.34
C PRO A 101 -2.17 -1.78 14.67
N GLN A 102 -1.48 -2.92 14.63
CA GLN A 102 -0.94 -3.53 15.84
C GLN A 102 0.29 -2.76 16.35
N CYS A 103 0.38 -2.65 17.67
CA CYS A 103 1.57 -2.14 18.33
C CYS A 103 2.72 -3.14 18.19
N GLU A 104 3.93 -2.64 17.92
CA GLU A 104 5.13 -3.48 17.93
C GLU A 104 5.52 -3.86 19.37
N ALA A 105 6.40 -4.85 19.51
CA ALA A 105 6.87 -5.29 20.81
C ALA A 105 7.48 -4.13 21.60
N GLY A 106 6.92 -3.86 22.79
CA GLY A 106 7.37 -2.77 23.67
C GLY A 106 6.67 -1.43 23.44
N GLN A 107 5.86 -1.26 22.40
CA GLN A 107 5.00 -0.09 22.24
C GLN A 107 3.79 -0.21 23.19
N ALA A 108 3.41 0.90 23.82
CA ALA A 108 2.20 0.97 24.63
C ALA A 108 0.96 1.03 23.72
N ASP A 109 -0.15 0.46 24.19
CA ASP A 109 -1.46 0.65 23.54
C ASP A 109 -1.77 2.14 23.39
N GLY A 110 -2.27 2.53 22.21
CA GLY A 110 -2.53 3.93 21.89
C GLY A 110 -1.33 4.72 21.33
N THR A 111 -0.14 4.11 21.20
CA THR A 111 1.02 4.78 20.59
C THR A 111 0.70 5.19 19.16
N VAL A 112 0.95 6.46 18.81
CA VAL A 112 0.75 6.95 17.44
C VAL A 112 1.81 6.35 16.53
N VAL A 113 1.36 5.73 15.45
CA VAL A 113 2.20 5.06 14.47
C VAL A 113 1.84 5.54 13.08
N ARG A 114 2.85 5.55 12.21
CA ARG A 114 2.69 5.90 10.81
C ARG A 114 2.49 4.64 9.99
N VAL A 115 1.39 4.58 9.25
CA VAL A 115 0.99 3.42 8.47
C VAL A 115 0.38 3.82 7.14
N PHE A 116 0.30 2.86 6.24
CA PHE A 116 -0.32 3.02 4.94
C PHE A 116 -1.42 1.96 4.77
N PRO A 117 -2.66 2.34 4.44
CA PRO A 117 -3.77 1.41 4.33
C PRO A 117 -3.74 0.65 3.00
N ILE A 118 -3.99 -0.65 3.10
CA ILE A 118 -4.09 -1.57 1.97
C ILE A 118 -5.43 -2.29 2.07
N ALA A 119 -6.08 -2.44 0.93
CA ALA A 119 -7.39 -3.05 0.84
C ALA A 119 -7.40 -4.17 -0.21
N GLY A 120 -8.21 -5.20 0.04
CA GLY A 120 -8.58 -6.23 -0.92
C GLY A 120 -10.01 -6.67 -0.61
N CYS A 121 -10.22 -7.95 -0.37
CA CYS A 121 -11.47 -8.41 0.27
C CYS A 121 -11.62 -7.91 1.71
N GLU A 122 -10.50 -7.67 2.36
CA GLU A 122 -10.36 -7.18 3.71
C GLU A 122 -9.38 -6.02 3.72
N GLY A 123 -9.46 -5.18 4.75
CA GLY A 123 -8.52 -4.08 4.94
C GLY A 123 -7.42 -4.42 5.92
N TYR A 124 -6.24 -3.86 5.73
CA TYR A 124 -5.15 -3.88 6.69
C TYR A 124 -4.26 -2.64 6.51
N THR A 125 -3.27 -2.48 7.37
CA THR A 125 -2.31 -1.38 7.30
C THR A 125 -0.88 -1.93 7.36
N VAL A 126 0.04 -1.26 6.69
CA VAL A 126 1.47 -1.61 6.66
C VAL A 126 2.32 -0.42 7.08
N ARG A 127 3.47 -0.68 7.71
CA ARG A 127 4.45 0.37 8.06
C ARG A 127 5.42 0.68 6.92
N ASP A 128 5.48 -0.20 5.92
CA ASP A 128 6.28 -0.07 4.72
C ASP A 128 5.45 -0.57 3.52
N PRO A 129 4.95 0.34 2.66
CA PRO A 129 4.16 -0.03 1.50
C PRO A 129 5.01 -0.48 0.31
N GLY A 130 6.35 -0.48 0.39
CA GLY A 130 7.24 -0.80 -0.74
C GLY A 130 6.93 -2.13 -1.40
N GLY A 131 6.74 -3.19 -0.60
CA GLY A 131 6.40 -4.51 -1.12
C GLY A 131 5.03 -4.57 -1.80
N GLU A 132 4.01 -3.93 -1.22
CA GLU A 132 2.66 -3.90 -1.79
C GLU A 132 2.61 -3.01 -3.03
N MET A 133 3.27 -1.85 -3.03
CA MET A 133 3.34 -0.98 -4.20
C MET A 133 4.08 -1.66 -5.36
N PHE A 134 5.17 -2.39 -5.07
CA PHE A 134 5.89 -3.19 -6.07
C PHE A 134 5.00 -4.27 -6.68
N LYS A 135 4.25 -4.99 -5.83
CA LYS A 135 3.27 -5.99 -6.29
C LYS A 135 2.21 -5.34 -7.17
N PHE A 136 1.61 -4.23 -6.72
CA PHE A 136 0.57 -3.51 -7.44
C PHE A 136 1.02 -3.15 -8.86
N ILE A 137 2.17 -2.49 -9.01
CA ILE A 137 2.67 -2.14 -10.35
C ILE A 137 3.03 -3.37 -11.18
N GLY A 138 3.46 -4.46 -10.56
CA GLY A 138 3.74 -5.72 -11.26
C GLY A 138 2.48 -6.36 -11.85
N GLU A 139 1.31 -6.13 -11.24
CA GLU A 139 0.02 -6.70 -11.67
C GLU A 139 -0.74 -5.80 -12.65
N VAL A 140 -0.56 -4.48 -12.60
CA VAL A 140 -1.24 -3.55 -13.52
C VAL A 140 -0.89 -3.85 -14.99
N GLU A 141 -1.90 -4.08 -15.81
CA GLU A 141 -1.77 -4.17 -17.27
C GLU A 141 -2.05 -2.83 -17.95
N ALA A 142 -3.18 -2.21 -17.61
CA ALA A 142 -3.63 -0.98 -18.23
C ALA A 142 -4.43 -0.09 -17.28
N LEU A 143 -4.42 1.22 -17.52
CA LEU A 143 -5.41 2.12 -16.95
C LEU A 143 -6.80 1.75 -17.48
N HIS A 144 -7.79 1.67 -16.59
CA HIS A 144 -9.17 1.37 -16.95
C HIS A 144 -10.03 2.63 -16.86
N SER A 145 -10.05 3.30 -15.70
CA SER A 145 -10.88 4.49 -15.50
C SER A 145 -10.36 5.39 -14.39
N VAL A 146 -10.82 6.64 -14.40
CA VAL A 146 -10.70 7.57 -13.27
C VAL A 146 -12.09 8.07 -12.92
N VAL A 147 -12.44 7.98 -11.65
CA VAL A 147 -13.75 8.39 -11.13
C VAL A 147 -13.58 9.29 -9.90
N GLU A 148 -14.57 10.15 -9.66
CA GLU A 148 -14.67 10.90 -8.40
C GLU A 148 -14.98 9.93 -7.25
N ALA A 149 -14.29 10.10 -6.12
CA ALA A 149 -14.59 9.34 -4.91
C ALA A 149 -15.97 9.74 -4.34
N PRO A 150 -16.70 8.80 -3.72
CA PRO A 150 -18.03 9.06 -3.18
C PRO A 150 -17.98 10.01 -1.97
N THR A 151 -18.75 11.11 -2.04
CA THR A 151 -18.82 12.09 -0.94
C THR A 151 -19.62 11.59 0.29
N TYR A 152 -20.32 10.46 0.18
CA TYR A 152 -21.14 9.89 1.26
C TYR A 152 -20.38 8.87 2.12
N ALA A 153 -19.19 8.45 1.70
CA ALA A 153 -18.37 7.55 2.49
C ALA A 153 -17.96 8.28 3.79
N ARG A 154 -18.12 7.61 4.93
CA ARG A 154 -17.66 8.14 6.22
C ARG A 154 -16.22 7.67 6.40
N PRO A 155 -15.19 8.52 6.18
CA PRO A 155 -13.82 8.10 6.40
C PRO A 155 -13.62 7.76 7.87
N ALA A 156 -13.02 6.61 8.14
CA ALA A 156 -12.38 6.39 9.42
C ALA A 156 -11.02 7.10 9.37
N PRO A 157 -10.47 7.57 10.50
CA PRO A 157 -9.17 8.26 10.50
C PRO A 157 -8.02 7.45 9.90
N TRP A 158 -8.11 6.11 9.90
CA TRP A 158 -7.11 5.20 9.32
C TRP A 158 -7.56 4.57 7.99
N TRP A 159 -8.65 5.07 7.41
CA TRP A 159 -9.25 4.56 6.17
C TRP A 159 -9.74 5.72 5.28
N PRO A 160 -8.81 6.40 4.58
CA PRO A 160 -9.12 7.54 3.74
C PRO A 160 -9.91 7.11 2.50
N VAL A 161 -10.77 8.01 2.03
CA VAL A 161 -11.62 7.81 0.84
C VAL A 161 -11.13 8.62 -0.36
N GLY A 162 -10.29 9.64 -0.11
CA GLY A 162 -9.70 10.52 -1.11
C GLY A 162 -10.70 11.29 -1.97
N ASP A 163 -10.15 11.96 -2.99
CA ASP A 163 -10.90 12.76 -3.98
C ASP A 163 -11.17 11.95 -5.25
N TYR A 164 -10.23 11.07 -5.62
CA TYR A 164 -10.28 10.30 -6.86
C TYR A 164 -9.95 8.83 -6.64
N TYR A 165 -10.59 7.98 -7.44
CA TYR A 165 -10.20 6.58 -7.61
C TYR A 165 -9.62 6.38 -9.01
N VAL A 166 -8.35 6.00 -9.06
CA VAL A 166 -7.64 5.64 -10.29
C VAL A 166 -7.68 4.12 -10.42
N ASN A 167 -8.53 3.61 -11.29
CA ASN A 167 -8.77 2.18 -11.45
C ASN A 167 -7.94 1.64 -12.63
N PHE A 168 -7.27 0.53 -12.38
CA PHE A 168 -6.47 -0.21 -13.35
C PHE A 168 -7.05 -1.59 -13.56
N GLN A 169 -6.75 -2.19 -14.70
CA GLN A 169 -6.99 -3.59 -14.96
C GLN A 169 -5.70 -4.39 -14.77
N ALA A 170 -5.83 -5.58 -14.21
CA ALA A 170 -4.83 -6.63 -14.16
C ALA A 170 -5.42 -7.93 -14.75
N ASP A 171 -4.57 -8.83 -15.25
CA ASP A 171 -4.94 -10.22 -15.52
C ASP A 171 -4.42 -11.11 -14.39
N VAL A 172 -5.35 -11.75 -13.68
CA VAL A 172 -5.01 -12.71 -12.63
C VAL A 172 -5.51 -14.08 -13.04
N SER A 173 -4.62 -14.88 -13.62
CA SER A 173 -4.91 -16.24 -14.10
C SER A 173 -5.91 -16.30 -15.26
N GLY A 174 -5.85 -15.35 -16.19
CA GLY A 174 -6.70 -15.26 -17.37
C GLY A 174 -8.03 -14.55 -17.14
N GLU A 175 -8.23 -13.97 -15.97
CA GLU A 175 -9.45 -13.25 -15.59
C GLU A 175 -9.12 -11.77 -15.29
N PRO A 176 -9.88 -10.82 -15.84
CA PRO A 176 -9.66 -9.40 -15.57
C PRO A 176 -10.06 -9.05 -14.14
N VAL A 177 -9.14 -8.46 -13.40
CA VAL A 177 -9.34 -7.97 -12.03
C VAL A 177 -9.07 -6.48 -11.97
N GLY A 178 -9.94 -5.75 -11.28
CA GLY A 178 -9.78 -4.33 -11.02
C GLY A 178 -8.84 -4.08 -9.84
N LEU A 179 -7.84 -3.23 -10.06
CA LEU A 179 -6.99 -2.65 -9.04
C LEU A 179 -7.32 -1.16 -8.90
N ARG A 180 -7.06 -0.54 -7.75
CA ARG A 180 -7.33 0.88 -7.54
C ARG A 180 -6.26 1.54 -6.67
N LEU A 181 -5.88 2.76 -7.05
CA LEU A 181 -5.24 3.73 -6.17
C LEU A 181 -6.27 4.79 -5.77
N VAL A 182 -6.31 5.12 -4.49
CA VAL A 182 -7.09 6.25 -3.97
C VAL A 182 -6.17 7.45 -3.86
N VAL A 183 -6.57 8.57 -4.45
CA VAL A 183 -5.77 9.79 -4.54
C VAL A 183 -6.50 10.94 -3.83
N GLU A 184 -5.78 11.66 -2.97
CA GLU A 184 -6.23 12.85 -2.25
C GLU A 184 -5.13 13.91 -2.35
N ASP A 185 -5.45 15.14 -2.77
CA ASP A 185 -4.46 16.23 -2.93
C ASP A 185 -3.18 15.81 -3.69
N GLY A 186 -3.32 14.92 -4.68
CA GLY A 186 -2.21 14.39 -5.47
C GLY A 186 -1.31 13.38 -4.78
N LYS A 187 -1.74 12.87 -3.64
CA LYS A 187 -1.08 11.80 -2.92
C LYS A 187 -1.88 10.52 -2.96
N ILE A 188 -1.18 9.41 -3.04
CA ILE A 188 -1.76 8.08 -2.91
C ILE A 188 -2.00 7.85 -1.42
N VAL A 189 -3.26 7.69 -1.02
CA VAL A 189 -3.65 7.49 0.38
C VAL A 189 -4.05 6.05 0.68
N LEU A 190 -4.34 5.23 -0.34
CA LEU A 190 -4.71 3.81 -0.21
C LEU A 190 -4.45 3.03 -1.51
N ILE A 191 -4.05 1.75 -1.37
CA ILE A 191 -4.03 0.77 -2.48
C ILE A 191 -5.16 -0.25 -2.27
N PHE A 192 -5.87 -0.59 -3.35
CA PHE A 192 -6.88 -1.65 -3.37
C PHE A 192 -6.56 -2.69 -4.46
N PHE A 193 -6.41 -3.95 -4.05
CA PHE A 193 -6.00 -5.07 -4.92
C PHE A 193 -7.15 -5.83 -5.61
N GLY A 194 -8.39 -5.35 -5.51
CA GLY A 194 -9.52 -6.09 -6.03
C GLY A 194 -9.86 -7.31 -5.16
N CYS A 195 -11.11 -7.43 -4.72
CA CYS A 195 -11.60 -8.67 -4.14
C CYS A 195 -12.07 -9.65 -5.24
N ASN A 196 -11.21 -9.88 -6.25
CA ASN A 196 -11.60 -10.49 -7.54
C ASN A 196 -12.77 -9.75 -8.22
N HIS A 197 -12.92 -8.46 -7.94
CA HIS A 197 -13.88 -7.62 -8.65
C HIS A 197 -13.35 -7.35 -10.04
N GLN A 198 -14.22 -7.47 -11.04
CA GLN A 198 -13.91 -7.01 -12.38
C GLN A 198 -13.75 -5.48 -12.38
N PRO A 199 -12.93 -4.89 -13.27
CA PRO A 199 -12.71 -3.45 -13.32
C PRO A 199 -13.99 -2.61 -13.39
N GLU A 200 -15.03 -3.08 -14.07
CA GLU A 200 -16.32 -2.40 -14.21
C GLU A 200 -17.08 -2.30 -12.90
N LEU A 201 -16.90 -3.28 -12.00
CA LEU A 201 -17.49 -3.24 -10.66
C LEU A 201 -16.82 -2.18 -9.77
N LEU A 202 -15.61 -1.72 -10.11
CA LEU A 202 -14.96 -0.60 -9.42
C LEU A 202 -15.58 0.76 -9.78
N LEU A 203 -16.49 0.82 -10.76
CA LEU A 203 -17.29 2.00 -11.02
C LEU A 203 -18.50 2.12 -10.08
N GLN A 204 -18.63 1.18 -9.14
CA GLN A 204 -19.73 1.13 -8.18
C GLN A 204 -19.21 1.22 -6.74
N ASP A 205 -19.95 1.92 -5.89
CA ASP A 205 -19.75 1.93 -4.45
C ASP A 205 -21.11 1.98 -3.74
N GLY A 206 -21.33 1.12 -2.74
CA GLY A 206 -22.63 1.06 -2.03
C GLY A 206 -23.86 0.82 -2.93
N GLY A 207 -23.68 0.30 -4.15
CA GLY A 207 -24.74 0.13 -5.15
C GLY A 207 -25.03 1.37 -6.01
N ALA A 208 -24.31 2.47 -5.81
CA ALA A 208 -24.36 3.65 -6.67
C ALA A 208 -23.23 3.64 -7.70
N THR A 209 -23.48 4.17 -8.90
CA THR A 209 -22.46 4.40 -9.92
C THR A 209 -21.69 5.68 -9.60
N LEU A 210 -20.36 5.60 -9.63
CA LEU A 210 -19.47 6.72 -9.38
C LEU A 210 -19.36 7.64 -10.62
N PRO A 211 -19.17 8.96 -10.44
CA PRO A 211 -18.98 9.89 -11.55
C PRO A 211 -17.68 9.58 -12.31
N VAL A 212 -17.78 9.20 -13.58
CA VAL A 212 -16.61 8.90 -14.41
C VAL A 212 -16.03 10.18 -14.99
N ILE A 213 -14.77 10.44 -14.69
CA ILE A 213 -13.98 11.55 -15.25
C ILE A 213 -13.33 11.09 -16.55
N TYR A 214 -12.75 9.89 -16.53
CA TYR A 214 -12.03 9.32 -17.66
C TYR A 214 -12.33 7.82 -17.78
N MET A 215 -12.49 7.35 -19.01
CA MET A 215 -12.58 5.94 -19.36
C MET A 215 -11.55 5.64 -20.45
N ALA A 216 -10.72 4.63 -20.22
CA ALA A 216 -9.72 4.23 -21.19
C ALA A 216 -10.38 3.65 -22.45
N PRO A 217 -9.84 3.88 -23.66
CA PRO A 217 -10.36 3.26 -24.87
C PRO A 217 -10.29 1.73 -24.79
N GLY A 218 -11.43 1.06 -24.93
CA GLY A 218 -11.51 -0.40 -24.89
C GLY A 218 -11.70 -1.00 -23.49
N ALA A 219 -11.85 -0.15 -22.46
CA ALA A 219 -12.48 -0.51 -21.20
C ALA A 219 -13.99 -0.72 -21.36
#